data_AF-A0A551YY29-F1
#
_entry.id   AF-A0A551YY29-F1
#
_cell.length_a   1.000
_cell.length_b   1.000
_cell.length_c   1.000
_cell.angle_alpha   90.00
_cell.angle_beta   90.00
_cell.angle_gamma   90.00
#
_symmetry.space_group_name_H-M   'P 1'
#
loop_
_entity.id
_entity.type
_entity.pdbx_description
1 polymer ?
#
loop_
_entity_poly.entity_id
_entity_poly.type
_entity_poly.pdbx_seq_one_letter_code
_entity_poly.pdbx_strand_id
1 'polypeptide(L)'
;MFELSDLKQTRVYQEALAEGEKQGLERGLERGLERGLERGLERGLERGLERGLQEGKRLVVENLLRVRFGELDPEIQAIISRILQLSPEEFTPLLLQCSREELLNQFGNCQ
;
A
#
# COMPACT_ATOMS: atom_id res chain seq x y z
N MET A 1 -50.75 -20.96 -34.69
CA MET A 1 -49.33 -20.56 -34.83
C MET A 1 -48.77 -20.58 -33.42
N PHE A 2 -47.67 -21.30 -33.16
CA PHE A 2 -47.14 -21.39 -31.78
C PHE A 2 -46.45 -20.08 -31.43
N GLU A 3 -46.89 -19.41 -30.36
CA GLU A 3 -46.41 -18.09 -29.99
C GLU A 3 -45.25 -18.15 -28.98
N LEU A 4 -44.49 -17.06 -28.87
CA LEU A 4 -43.39 -16.94 -27.90
C LEU A 4 -43.90 -17.03 -26.44
N SER A 5 -45.14 -16.59 -26.21
CA SER A 5 -45.88 -16.75 -24.95
C SER A 5 -46.08 -18.22 -24.59
N ASP A 6 -46.47 -19.05 -25.56
CA ASP A 6 -46.65 -20.49 -25.39
C ASP A 6 -45.31 -21.17 -25.06
N LEU A 7 -44.22 -20.76 -25.72
CA LEU A 7 -42.87 -21.26 -25.43
C LEU A 7 -42.45 -20.95 -23.98
N LYS A 8 -42.70 -19.73 -23.50
CA LYS A 8 -42.33 -19.29 -22.15
C LYS A 8 -43.05 -20.04 -21.03
N GLN A 9 -44.23 -20.59 -21.33
CA GLN A 9 -44.99 -21.42 -20.40
C GLN A 9 -44.52 -22.87 -20.39
N THR A 10 -43.71 -23.30 -21.36
CA THR A 10 -43.17 -24.65 -21.35
C THR A 10 -42.21 -24.85 -20.17
N ARG A 11 -42.29 -26.03 -19.57
CA ARG A 11 -41.39 -26.44 -18.50
C ARG A 11 -39.91 -26.35 -18.89
N VAL A 12 -39.60 -26.74 -20.12
CA VAL A 12 -38.23 -26.69 -20.67
C VAL A 12 -37.70 -25.25 -20.70
N TYR A 13 -38.52 -24.28 -21.09
CA TYR A 13 -38.11 -22.87 -21.09
C TYR A 13 -37.88 -22.34 -19.66
N GLN A 14 -38.76 -22.68 -18.72
CA GLN A 14 -38.61 -22.26 -17.31
C GLN A 14 -37.38 -22.87 -16.65
N GLU A 15 -37.11 -24.16 -16.89
CA GLU A 15 -35.91 -24.84 -16.40
C GLU A 15 -34.64 -24.22 -17.00
N ALA A 16 -34.62 -23.96 -18.31
CA ALA A 16 -33.49 -23.32 -18.97
C ALA A 16 -33.24 -21.88 -18.49
N LEU A 17 -34.31 -21.11 -18.22
CA LEU A 17 -34.20 -19.76 -17.66
C LEU A 17 -33.64 -19.81 -16.23
N ALA A 18 -34.17 -20.68 -15.37
CA ALA A 18 -33.70 -20.83 -14.00
C ALA A 18 -32.24 -21.30 -13.94
N GLU A 19 -31.85 -22.22 -14.82
CA GLU A 19 -30.45 -22.66 -14.94
C GLU A 19 -29.56 -21.52 -15.45
N GLY A 20 -30.01 -20.76 -16.44
CA GLY A 20 -29.30 -19.59 -16.96
C GLY A 20 -29.10 -18.49 -15.91
N GLU A 21 -30.13 -18.19 -15.12
CA GLU A 21 -30.06 -17.24 -14.01
C GLU A 21 -29.09 -17.72 -12.92
N LYS A 22 -29.18 -18.99 -12.53
CA LYS A 22 -28.27 -19.59 -11.56
C LYS A 22 -26.82 -19.53 -12.03
N GLN A 23 -26.53 -19.99 -13.25
CA GLN A 23 -25.19 -19.94 -13.83
C GLN A 23 -24.69 -18.51 -14.00
N GLY A 24 -25.57 -17.58 -14.39
CA GLY A 24 -25.24 -16.16 -14.52
C GLY A 24 -24.86 -15.53 -13.19
N LEU A 25 -25.63 -15.82 -12.13
CA LEU A 25 -25.37 -15.36 -10.77
C LEU A 25 -24.07 -15.96 -10.22
N GLU A 26 -23.88 -17.28 -10.34
CA GLU A 26 -22.66 -17.96 -9.90
C GLU A 26 -21.41 -17.37 -10.57
N ARG A 27 -21.42 -17.24 -11.91
CA ARG A 27 -20.30 -16.64 -12.66
C ARG A 27 -20.10 -15.17 -12.32
N GLY A 28 -21.18 -14.43 -12.10
CA GLY A 28 -21.13 -13.01 -11.72
C GLY A 28 -20.49 -12.82 -10.35
N LEU A 29 -20.90 -13.62 -9.38
CA LEU A 29 -20.36 -13.62 -8.02
C LEU A 29 -18.90 -14.07 -8.00
N GLU A 30 -18.58 -15.18 -8.66
CA GLU A 30 -17.21 -15.70 -8.72
C GLU A 30 -16.25 -14.65 -9.31
N ARG A 31 -16.58 -14.10 -10.49
CA ARG A 31 -15.76 -13.05 -11.12
C ARG A 31 -15.71 -11.76 -10.31
N GLY A 32 -16.80 -11.39 -9.67
CA GLY A 32 -16.88 -10.19 -8.84
C GLY A 32 -16.01 -10.30 -7.61
N LEU A 33 -16.08 -11.45 -6.92
CA LEU A 33 -15.29 -11.75 -5.72
C LEU A 33 -13.81 -11.88 -6.06
N GLU A 34 -13.46 -12.65 -7.09
CA GLU A 34 -12.07 -12.85 -7.52
C GLU A 34 -11.41 -11.49 -7.83
N ARG A 35 -12.03 -10.69 -8.71
CA ARG A 35 -11.49 -9.36 -9.07
C ARG A 35 -11.48 -8.39 -7.90
N GLY A 36 -12.48 -8.45 -7.02
CA GLY A 36 -12.58 -7.59 -5.85
C GLY A 36 -11.48 -7.89 -4.84
N LEU A 37 -11.26 -9.18 -4.56
CA LEU A 37 -10.24 -9.66 -3.64
C LEU A 37 -8.84 -9.41 -4.18
N GLU A 38 -8.56 -9.75 -5.44
CA GLU A 38 -7.26 -9.54 -6.05
C GLU A 38 -6.85 -8.06 -6.00
N ARG A 39 -7.71 -7.16 -6.48
CA ARG A 39 -7.44 -5.71 -6.46
C ARG A 39 -7.37 -5.14 -5.05
N GLY A 40 -8.20 -5.65 -4.14
CA GLY A 40 -8.23 -5.20 -2.75
C GLY A 40 -6.95 -5.58 -2.01
N LEU A 41 -6.51 -6.83 -2.17
CA LEU A 41 -5.30 -7.37 -1.56
C LEU A 41 -4.05 -6.72 -2.15
N GLU A 42 -3.93 -6.60 -3.47
CA GLU A 42 -2.79 -5.99 -4.13
C GLU A 42 -2.57 -4.54 -3.64
N ARG A 43 -3.62 -3.71 -3.72
CA ARG A 43 -3.55 -2.31 -3.27
C ARG A 43 -3.32 -2.18 -1.77
N GLY A 44 -3.93 -3.07 -0.98
CA GLY A 44 -3.78 -3.07 0.48
C GLY A 44 -2.35 -3.42 0.88
N LEU A 45 -1.78 -4.45 0.26
CA LEU A 45 -0.43 -4.93 0.54
C LEU A 45 0.62 -3.92 0.09
N GLU A 46 0.50 -3.38 -1.13
CA GLU A 46 1.45 -2.39 -1.66
C GLU A 46 1.53 -1.16 -0.76
N ARG A 47 0.38 -0.55 -0.43
CA ARG A 47 0.31 0.62 0.45
C ARG A 47 0.79 0.31 1.86
N GLY A 48 0.43 -0.85 2.39
CA GLY A 48 0.83 -1.29 3.72
C GLY A 48 2.35 -1.47 3.82
N LEU A 49 2.95 -2.11 2.82
CA LEU A 49 4.38 -2.36 2.75
C LEU A 49 5.18 -1.06 2.56
N GLU A 50 4.76 -0.19 1.63
CA GLU A 50 5.42 1.09 1.40
C GLU A 50 5.42 1.95 2.66
N ARG A 51 4.26 2.07 3.32
CA ARG A 51 4.13 2.82 4.57
C ARG A 51 4.98 2.21 5.68
N GLY A 52 4.93 0.88 5.86
CA GLY A 52 5.71 0.18 6.87
C GLY A 52 7.22 0.35 6.66
N LEU A 53 7.68 0.34 5.40
CA LEU A 53 9.08 0.58 5.07
C LEU A 53 9.51 2.01 5.38
N GLN A 54 8.69 3.01 5.04
CA GLN A 54 8.97 4.41 5.34
C GLN A 54 9.00 4.69 6.85
N GLU A 55 8.03 4.16 7.60
CA GLU A 55 7.98 4.26 9.06
C GLU A 55 9.18 3.54 9.71
N GLY A 56 9.53 2.36 9.23
CA GLY A 56 10.70 1.60 9.68
C GLY A 56 12.02 2.34 9.43
N LYS A 57 12.19 2.91 8.23
CA LYS A 57 13.36 3.73 7.86
C LYS A 57 13.49 4.94 8.78
N ARG A 58 12.38 5.62 9.06
CA ARG A 58 12.34 6.74 10.01
C ARG A 58 12.75 6.33 11.41
N LEU A 59 12.22 5.22 11.90
CA LEU A 59 12.54 4.70 13.23
C LEU A 59 14.04 4.39 13.36
N VAL A 60 14.65 3.80 12.32
CA VAL A 60 16.10 3.53 12.30
C VAL A 60 16.91 4.81 12.38
N VAL A 61 16.59 5.81 11.55
CA VAL A 61 17.28 7.12 11.56
C VAL A 61 17.16 7.79 12.93
N GLU A 62 15.94 7.87 13.47
CA GLU A 62 15.69 8.48 14.79
C GLU A 62 16.44 7.75 15.91
N ASN A 63 16.45 6.41 15.90
CA ASN A 63 17.14 5.63 16.91
C ASN A 63 18.67 5.80 16.82
N LEU A 64 19.25 5.79 15.62
CA LEU A 64 20.68 6.02 15.44
C LEU A 64 21.09 7.41 15.94
N LEU A 65 20.35 8.44 15.56
CA LEU A 65 20.57 9.80 16.04
C LEU A 65 20.44 9.88 17.56
N ARG A 66 19.44 9.22 18.14
CA ARG A 66 19.22 9.21 19.60
C ARG A 66 20.37 8.53 20.36
N VAL A 67 20.87 7.42 19.84
CA VAL A 67 22.00 6.69 20.42
C VAL A 67 23.28 7.53 20.37
N ARG A 68 23.50 8.31 19.31
CA ARG A 68 24.73 9.10 19.14
C ARG A 68 24.70 10.45 19.81
N PHE A 69 23.58 11.16 19.74
CA PHE A 69 23.48 12.56 20.13
C PHE A 69 22.56 12.79 21.34
N GLY A 70 21.88 11.76 21.83
CA GLY A 70 20.93 11.88 22.94
C GLY A 70 19.55 12.33 22.47
N GLU A 71 18.94 13.30 23.15
CA GLU A 71 17.62 13.77 22.75
C GLU A 71 17.64 14.45 21.38
N LEU A 72 16.61 14.19 20.57
CA LEU A 72 16.47 14.78 19.24
C LEU A 72 15.86 16.17 19.38
N ASP A 73 16.71 17.17 19.51
CA ASP A 73 16.31 18.58 19.54
C ASP A 73 15.62 19.03 18.22
N PRO A 74 14.96 20.19 18.20
CA PRO A 74 14.25 20.68 17.01
C PRO A 74 15.13 20.86 15.77
N GLU A 75 16.43 21.15 15.93
CA GLU A 75 17.35 21.32 14.81
C GLU A 75 17.59 19.98 14.11
N ILE A 76 17.82 18.93 14.90
CA ILE A 76 18.00 17.57 14.39
C ILE A 76 16.69 17.04 13.80
N GLN A 77 15.55 17.30 14.44
CA GLN A 77 14.26 16.87 13.89
C GLN A 77 13.97 17.50 12.51
N ALA A 78 14.38 18.75 12.30
CA ALA A 78 14.16 19.45 11.04
C ALA A 78 14.92 18.81 9.86
N ILE A 79 16.05 18.13 10.11
CA ILE A 79 16.85 17.52 9.06
C ILE A 79 16.48 16.06 8.74
N ILE A 80 15.75 15.37 9.65
CA ILE A 80 15.39 13.95 9.47
C ILE A 80 14.64 13.72 8.16
N SER A 81 13.72 14.60 7.79
CA SER A 81 12.95 14.47 6.55
C SER A 81 13.83 14.43 5.30
N ARG A 82 14.94 15.18 5.28
CA ARG A 82 15.92 15.20 4.19
C ARG A 82 16.80 13.95 4.21
N ILE A 83 17.22 13.50 5.39
CA ILE A 83 17.98 12.25 5.54
C ILE A 83 17.14 11.06 5.04
N LEU A 84 15.82 11.06 5.27
CA LEU A 84 14.93 10.02 4.79
C LEU A 84 14.74 9.99 3.26
N GLN A 85 15.18 11.01 2.52
CA GLN A 85 15.19 10.98 1.05
C GLN A 85 16.36 10.16 0.51
N LEU A 86 17.44 10.00 1.29
CA LEU A 86 18.61 9.19 0.94
C LEU A 86 18.33 7.70 1.10
N SER A 87 19.00 6.85 0.33
CA SER A 87 18.97 5.40 0.51
C SER A 87 19.64 4.97 1.84
N PRO A 88 19.30 3.78 2.38
CA PRO A 88 19.99 3.21 3.54
C PRO A 88 21.51 3.19 3.42
N GLU A 89 22.02 2.90 2.23
CA GLU A 89 23.45 2.83 1.93
C GLU A 89 24.13 4.20 2.00
N GLU A 90 23.38 5.28 1.74
CA GLU A 90 23.87 6.66 1.81
C GLU A 90 23.76 7.23 3.23
N PHE A 91 22.59 7.11 3.88
CA PHE A 91 22.42 7.73 5.19
C PHE A 91 23.14 6.96 6.30
N THR A 92 23.30 5.64 6.20
CA THR A 92 23.93 4.84 7.28
C THR A 92 25.36 5.29 7.58
N PRO A 93 26.29 5.38 6.61
CA PRO A 93 27.64 5.86 6.90
C PRO A 93 27.64 7.31 7.38
N LEU A 94 26.80 8.19 6.80
CA LEU A 94 26.68 9.58 7.23
C LEU A 94 26.27 9.67 8.71
N LEU A 95 25.23 8.94 9.12
CA LEU A 95 24.76 8.93 10.51
C LEU A 95 25.77 8.32 11.49
N LEU A 96 26.66 7.43 11.03
CA LEU A 96 27.67 6.79 11.87
C LEU A 96 29.01 7.55 11.93
N GLN A 97 29.34 8.32 10.90
CA GLN A 97 30.64 8.98 10.75
C GLN A 97 30.57 10.47 11.03
N CYS A 98 29.52 11.16 10.58
CA CYS A 98 29.38 12.60 10.76
C CYS A 98 29.07 12.96 12.22
N SER A 99 29.52 14.14 12.62
CA SER A 99 29.15 14.82 13.85
C SER A 99 27.80 15.52 13.74
N ARG A 100 27.24 15.94 14.88
CA ARG A 100 25.98 16.70 14.94
C ARG A 100 26.04 17.95 14.06
N GLU A 101 27.13 18.72 14.17
CA GLU A 101 27.32 19.98 13.45
C GLU A 101 27.46 19.76 11.94
N GLU A 102 28.18 18.72 11.51
CA GLU A 102 28.31 18.37 10.09
C GLU A 102 26.96 18.00 9.48
N LEU A 103 26.15 17.20 10.18
CA LEU A 103 24.80 16.84 9.73
C LEU A 103 23.89 18.07 9.62
N LEU A 104 23.94 18.98 10.61
CA LEU A 104 23.18 20.22 10.57
C LEU A 104 23.67 21.17 9.45
N ASN A 105 24.96 21.26 9.19
CA ASN A 105 25.48 22.05 8.08
C ASN A 105 25.10 21.47 6.72
N GLN A 106 25.09 20.14 6.60
CA GLN A 106 24.77 19.44 5.36
C GLN A 106 23.27 19.47 5.04
N PHE A 107 22.41 19.27 6.05
CA PHE A 107 20.96 19.11 5.86
C PHE A 107 20.12 20.24 6.45
N GLY A 108 20.68 21.12 7.27
CA GLY A 108 19.99 22.25 7.90
C GLY A 108 19.83 23.47 6.98
N ASN A 109 20.63 23.56 5.92
CA ASN A 109 20.55 24.65 4.96
C ASN A 109 19.41 24.43 3.94
N CYS A 110 18.22 24.96 4.23
CA CYS A 110 17.41 25.64 3.22
C CYS A 110 16.70 26.84 3.89
N GLN A 111 16.88 28.00 3.27
CA GLN A 111 15.85 29.05 3.17
C GLN A 111 14.52 28.47 2.70
#